data_AF-A0A3N2MKR9-F1
#
_entry.id   AF-A0A3N2MKR9-F1
#
_cell.length_a   1.000
_cell.length_b   1.000
_cell.length_c   1.000
_cell.angle_alpha   90.00
_cell.angle_beta   90.00
_cell.angle_gamma   90.00
#
_symmetry.space_group_name_H-M   'P 1'
#
loop_
_entity.id
_entity.type
_entity.pdbx_description
1 polymer ?
#
loop_
_entity_poly.entity_id
_entity_poly.type
_entity_poly.pdbx_seq_one_letter_code
_entity_poly.pdbx_strand_id
1 'polypeptide(L)'
;MIEQYEHYPASFVMRSKDLSTLRITDIWRFKSTKSNKIYYIEMEHFSDNLIAVKFYYIGVRLSENRYSIMTNDNEPRRIVYSCFELMRRYYLKDNTISFGFVAASDIDPIKKEKTG
;
A
#
# COMPACT_ATOMS: atom_id res chain seq x y z
N MET A 1 -23.89 -13.90 -5.49
CA MET A 1 -22.73 -14.36 -4.71
C MET A 1 -21.60 -13.38 -4.94
N ILE A 2 -21.04 -12.78 -3.88
CA ILE A 2 -19.85 -11.95 -4.00
C ILE A 2 -18.67 -12.92 -3.98
N GLU A 3 -17.90 -13.01 -5.06
CA GLU A 3 -16.62 -13.72 -5.06
C GLU A 3 -15.75 -13.14 -3.93
N GLN A 4 -15.43 -13.96 -2.92
CA GLN A 4 -14.41 -13.59 -1.96
C GLN A 4 -13.06 -13.75 -2.64
N TYR A 5 -12.49 -12.63 -3.09
CA TYR A 5 -11.15 -12.64 -3.66
C TYR A 5 -10.12 -12.96 -2.58
N GLU A 6 -9.17 -13.84 -2.94
CA GLU A 6 -8.10 -14.24 -2.05
C GLU A 6 -7.23 -13.02 -1.70
N HIS A 7 -7.00 -12.81 -0.41
CA HIS A 7 -6.21 -11.69 0.12
C HIS A 7 -5.38 -12.15 1.33
N TYR A 8 -4.55 -11.25 1.86
CA TYR A 8 -3.81 -11.44 3.10
C TYR A 8 -4.42 -10.55 4.18
N PRO A 9 -4.66 -11.08 5.40
CA PRO A 9 -5.26 -10.31 6.47
C PRO A 9 -4.30 -9.21 6.95
N ALA A 10 -4.78 -7.97 6.96
CA ALA A 10 -4.03 -6.83 7.44
C ALA A 10 -4.28 -6.55 8.93
N SER A 11 -3.20 -6.28 9.66
CA SER A 11 -3.18 -5.82 11.05
C SER A 11 -2.77 -4.35 11.13
N PHE A 12 -3.45 -3.57 11.97
CA PHE A 12 -3.08 -2.18 12.22
C PHE A 12 -1.72 -2.11 12.93
N VAL A 13 -0.88 -1.16 12.52
CA VAL A 13 0.42 -0.91 13.13
C VAL A 13 0.35 0.35 13.97
N MET A 14 0.03 1.49 13.36
CA MET A 14 -0.02 2.78 14.04
C MET A 14 -0.75 3.83 13.20
N ARG A 15 -1.11 4.94 13.85
CA ARG A 15 -1.53 6.18 13.18
C ARG A 15 -0.41 7.20 13.31
N SER A 16 0.09 7.68 12.17
CA SER A 16 1.06 8.77 12.10
C SER A 16 0.33 10.08 11.80
N LYS A 17 0.84 11.18 12.34
CA LYS A 17 0.38 12.54 12.03
C LYS A 17 1.57 13.39 11.63
N ASP A 18 1.57 13.88 10.40
CA ASP A 18 2.53 14.87 9.95
C ASP A 18 2.01 16.26 10.34
N LEU A 19 2.70 16.92 11.28
CA LEU A 19 2.30 18.24 11.78
C LEU A 19 2.49 19.35 10.73
N SER A 20 3.39 19.16 9.75
CA SER A 20 3.67 20.16 8.72
C SER A 20 2.58 20.22 7.65
N THR A 21 2.01 19.07 7.31
CA THR A 21 0.96 18.94 6.30
C THR A 21 -0.42 18.70 6.90
N LEU A 22 -0.51 18.56 8.23
CA LEU A 22 -1.70 18.11 8.97
C LEU A 22 -2.26 16.76 8.50
N ARG A 23 -1.47 15.99 7.74
CA ARG A 23 -1.90 14.71 7.20
C ARG A 23 -1.89 13.63 8.27
N ILE A 24 -2.95 12.84 8.27
CA ILE A 24 -3.08 11.66 9.12
C ILE A 24 -2.89 10.45 8.23
N THR A 25 -2.03 9.51 8.64
CA THR A 25 -1.78 8.28 7.91
C THR A 25 -1.97 7.09 8.83
N ASP A 26 -2.91 6.21 8.49
CA ASP A 26 -3.02 4.90 9.15
C ASP A 26 -2.10 3.90 8.46
N ILE A 27 -1.22 3.29 9.24
CA ILE A 27 -0.27 2.30 8.77
C ILE A 27 -0.77 0.91 9.16
N TRP A 28 -0.90 0.07 8.15
CA TRP A 28 -1.29 -1.33 8.26
C TRP A 28 -0.17 -2.21 7.71
N ARG A 29 -0.18 -3.49 8.09
CA ARG A 29 0.72 -4.49 7.53
C ARG A 29 0.02 -5.80 7.27
N PHE A 30 0.49 -6.54 6.27
CA PHE A 30 0.14 -7.94 6.06
C PHE A 30 1.39 -8.74 5.68
N LYS A 31 1.36 -10.06 5.91
CA LYS A 31 2.41 -10.98 5.47
C LYS A 31 1.88 -11.81 4.30
N SER A 32 2.60 -11.80 3.18
CA SER A 32 2.35 -12.74 2.09
C SER A 32 2.77 -14.13 2.54
N THR A 33 1.85 -15.10 2.45
CA THR A 33 2.19 -16.52 2.66
C THR A 33 2.90 -17.14 1.46
N LYS A 34 2.90 -16.47 0.29
CA LYS A 34 3.58 -16.95 -0.92
C LYS A 34 5.06 -16.59 -0.91
N SER A 35 5.39 -15.31 -0.71
CA SER A 35 6.79 -14.82 -0.72
C SER A 35 7.41 -14.69 0.66
N ASN A 36 6.64 -14.90 1.74
CA ASN A 36 7.02 -14.59 3.13
C ASN A 36 7.36 -13.11 3.40
N LYS A 37 7.15 -12.22 2.42
CA LYS A 37 7.39 -10.78 2.57
C LYS A 37 6.29 -10.12 3.38
N ILE A 38 6.68 -9.09 4.13
CA ILE A 38 5.77 -8.24 4.88
C ILE A 38 5.60 -6.94 4.10
N TYR A 39 4.36 -6.57 3.83
CA TYR A 39 4.01 -5.34 3.14
C TYR A 39 3.41 -4.35 4.12
N TYR A 40 3.78 -3.09 3.98
CA TYR A 40 3.11 -1.97 4.63
C TYR A 40 2.12 -1.36 3.68
N ILE A 41 0.96 -0.96 4.22
CA ILE A 41 -0.06 -0.16 3.54
C ILE A 41 -0.18 1.14 4.33
N GLU A 42 -0.08 2.26 3.63
CA GLU A 42 -0.30 3.59 4.15
C GLU A 42 -1.63 4.10 3.60
N MET A 43 -2.58 4.35 4.51
CA MET A 43 -3.87 4.97 4.22
C MET A 43 -3.76 6.45 4.63
N GLU A 44 -3.37 7.30 3.69
CA GLU A 44 -3.15 8.73 3.89
C GLU A 44 -4.47 9.49 3.67
N HIS A 45 -4.93 10.17 4.72
CA HIS A 45 -6.22 10.88 4.74
C HIS A 45 -6.04 12.32 4.24
N PHE A 46 -6.88 12.70 3.28
CA PHE A 46 -6.97 14.05 2.73
C PHE A 46 -8.27 14.73 3.17
N SER A 47 -8.37 16.04 2.94
CA SER A 47 -9.66 16.73 2.95
C SER A 47 -10.61 16.09 1.92
N ASP A 48 -11.91 16.25 2.10
CA ASP A 48 -12.95 15.80 1.17
C ASP A 48 -13.15 14.26 1.11
N ASN A 49 -12.90 13.58 2.24
CA ASN A 49 -13.12 12.14 2.41
C ASN A 49 -12.37 11.29 1.37
N LEU A 50 -11.21 11.77 0.91
CA LEU A 50 -10.32 11.02 0.02
C LEU A 50 -9.22 10.34 0.84
N ILE A 51 -9.00 9.04 0.60
CA ILE A 51 -7.86 8.30 1.12
C ILE A 51 -6.94 7.88 -0.03
N ALA A 52 -5.69 8.33 0.03
CA ALA A 52 -4.64 7.83 -0.83
C ALA A 52 -4.08 6.53 -0.25
N VAL A 53 -4.06 5.48 -1.05
CA VAL A 53 -3.57 4.16 -0.69
C VAL A 53 -2.20 3.95 -1.33
N LYS A 54 -1.18 3.77 -0.48
CA LYS A 54 0.19 3.43 -0.89
C LYS A 54 0.60 2.12 -0.24
N PHE A 55 1.42 1.32 -0.90
CA PHE A 55 1.96 0.11 -0.29
C PHE A 55 3.38 -0.18 -0.79
N TYR A 56 4.16 -0.87 0.04
CA TYR A 56 5.54 -1.28 -0.28
C TYR A 56 5.97 -2.47 0.59
N TYR A 57 6.98 -3.18 0.12
CA TYR A 57 7.64 -4.23 0.89
C TYR A 57 8.49 -3.61 2.02
N ILE A 58 8.35 -4.10 3.27
CA ILE A 58 9.04 -3.54 4.43
C ILE A 58 10.58 -3.56 4.32
N GLY A 59 11.14 -4.49 3.53
CA GLY A 59 12.59 -4.59 3.35
C GLY A 59 13.17 -3.38 2.61
N VAL A 60 12.34 -2.60 1.91
CA VAL A 60 12.75 -1.36 1.23
C VAL A 60 12.26 -0.10 1.93
N ARG A 61 11.75 -0.19 3.17
CA ARG A 61 11.14 0.95 3.89
C ARG A 61 12.06 2.17 4.03
N LEU A 62 13.38 1.95 4.12
CA LEU A 62 14.38 3.00 4.27
C LEU A 62 14.80 3.62 2.93
N SER A 63 14.34 3.06 1.81
CA SER A 63 14.59 3.62 0.49
C SER A 63 13.66 4.80 0.23
N GLU A 64 14.21 5.87 -0.32
CA GLU A 64 13.43 6.99 -0.87
C GLU A 64 12.56 6.52 -2.05
N ASN A 65 13.03 5.49 -2.77
CA ASN A 65 12.38 4.90 -3.95
C ASN A 65 11.48 3.70 -3.59
N ARG A 66 11.06 3.56 -2.32
CA ARG A 66 10.33 2.35 -1.84
C ARG A 66 9.07 1.99 -2.62
N TYR A 67 8.39 2.97 -3.21
CA TYR A 67 7.18 2.75 -4.02
C TYR A 67 7.48 2.43 -5.49
N SER A 68 8.73 2.59 -5.92
CA SER A 68 9.21 2.33 -7.30
C SER A 68 9.85 0.95 -7.46
N ILE A 69 10.07 0.21 -6.36
CA ILE A 69 10.81 -1.05 -6.37
C ILE A 69 9.87 -2.21 -6.67
N MET A 70 10.09 -2.87 -7.81
CA MET A 70 9.41 -4.12 -8.16
C MET A 70 9.91 -5.28 -7.31
N THR A 71 8.98 -6.03 -6.70
CA THR A 71 9.35 -7.16 -5.83
C THR A 71 9.48 -8.49 -6.56
N ASN A 72 8.97 -8.58 -7.80
CA ASN A 72 8.99 -9.76 -8.69
C ASN A 72 8.43 -11.06 -8.07
N ASP A 73 7.52 -10.94 -7.09
CA ASP A 73 6.91 -12.09 -6.41
C ASP A 73 5.74 -12.73 -7.17
N ASN A 74 5.34 -12.13 -8.31
CA ASN A 74 4.25 -12.60 -9.17
C ASN A 74 2.93 -12.84 -8.41
N GLU A 75 2.61 -11.98 -7.44
CA GLU A 75 1.36 -11.99 -6.65
C GLU A 75 0.61 -10.64 -6.64
N PRO A 76 0.62 -9.84 -7.73
CA PRO A 76 0.06 -8.49 -7.71
C PRO A 76 -1.43 -8.48 -7.37
N ARG A 77 -2.19 -9.45 -7.89
CA ARG A 77 -3.63 -9.57 -7.64
C ARG A 77 -3.95 -9.70 -6.15
N ARG A 78 -3.25 -10.59 -5.44
CA ARG A 78 -3.51 -10.87 -4.03
C ARG A 78 -3.04 -9.73 -3.12
N ILE A 79 -1.92 -9.09 -3.46
CA ILE A 79 -1.44 -7.87 -2.79
C ILE A 79 -2.48 -6.75 -2.93
N VAL A 80 -2.95 -6.49 -4.14
CA VAL A 80 -3.96 -5.45 -4.41
C VAL A 80 -5.28 -5.77 -3.70
N TYR A 81 -5.73 -7.04 -3.71
CA TYR A 81 -6.93 -7.42 -2.97
C TYR A 81 -6.80 -7.29 -1.45
N SER A 82 -5.60 -7.43 -0.90
CA SER A 82 -5.33 -7.15 0.52
C SER A 82 -5.52 -5.67 0.84
N CYS A 83 -5.17 -4.78 -0.10
CA CYS A 83 -5.47 -3.35 0.01
C CYS A 83 -6.98 -3.08 -0.14
N PHE A 84 -7.65 -3.71 -1.09
CA PHE A 84 -9.11 -3.58 -1.28
C PHE A 84 -9.91 -4.01 -0.06
N GLU A 85 -9.52 -5.12 0.60
CA GLU A 85 -10.20 -5.55 1.82
C GLU A 85 -10.09 -4.48 2.91
N LEU A 86 -8.91 -3.88 3.06
CA LEU A 86 -8.71 -2.78 3.98
C LEU A 86 -9.55 -1.55 3.60
N MET A 87 -9.57 -1.16 2.33
CA MET A 87 -10.42 -0.06 1.82
C MET A 87 -11.89 -0.31 2.16
N ARG A 88 -12.37 -1.56 2.00
CA ARG A 88 -13.73 -1.96 2.37
C ARG A 88 -14.01 -1.71 3.86
N ARG A 89 -13.05 -1.96 4.76
CA ARG A 89 -13.22 -1.67 6.21
C ARG A 89 -13.42 -0.19 6.51
N TYR A 90 -12.80 0.71 5.73
CA TYR A 90 -13.02 2.15 5.85
C TYR A 90 -14.38 2.55 5.27
N TYR A 91 -14.70 2.06 4.07
CA TYR A 91 -15.98 2.33 3.41
C TYR A 91 -17.19 1.88 4.24
N LEU A 92 -17.09 0.74 4.94
CA LEU A 92 -18.16 0.26 5.82
C LEU A 92 -18.37 1.13 7.07
N LYS A 93 -17.39 1.95 7.45
CA LYS A 93 -17.51 2.90 8.56
C LYS A 93 -18.01 4.26 8.10
N ASP A 94 -17.61 4.67 6.90
CA ASP A 94 -18.03 5.89 6.24
C ASP A 94 -18.10 5.66 4.73
N ASN A 95 -19.33 5.61 4.21
CA ASN A 95 -19.63 5.31 2.82
C ASN A 95 -19.44 6.50 1.87
N THR A 96 -19.05 7.67 2.40
CA THR A 96 -18.72 8.85 1.61
C THR A 96 -17.24 8.88 1.21
N ILE A 97 -16.43 7.97 1.78
CA ILE A 97 -14.99 7.90 1.50
C ILE A 97 -14.74 7.42 0.07
N SER A 98 -13.89 8.16 -0.62
CA SER A 98 -13.30 7.82 -1.90
C SER A 98 -11.84 7.36 -1.72
N PHE A 99 -11.34 6.57 -2.66
CA PHE A 99 -9.99 6.01 -2.59
C PHE A 99 -9.23 6.20 -3.89
N GLY A 100 -7.93 6.45 -3.79
CA GLY A 100 -7.01 6.48 -4.94
C GLY A 100 -5.73 5.73 -4.64
N PHE A 101 -5.33 4.81 -5.53
CA PHE A 101 -3.99 4.22 -5.46
C PHE A 101 -2.95 5.23 -5.95
N VAL A 102 -1.90 5.42 -5.16
CA VAL A 102 -0.76 6.25 -5.55
C VAL A 102 0.43 5.35 -5.85
N ALA A 103 0.90 5.42 -7.09
CA ALA A 103 2.06 4.69 -7.58
C ALA A 103 3.20 5.66 -7.92
N ALA A 104 4.42 5.14 -7.93
CA ALA A 104 5.60 5.85 -8.43
C ALA A 104 6.09 5.18 -9.72
N SER A 105 6.81 5.92 -10.56
CA SER A 105 7.44 5.35 -11.75
C SER A 105 8.38 4.21 -11.37
N ASP A 106 8.36 3.12 -12.15
CA ASP A 106 9.19 1.96 -11.88
C ASP A 106 10.68 2.31 -11.98
N ILE A 107 11.44 1.94 -10.96
CA ILE A 107 12.90 1.96 -10.99
C ILE A 107 13.33 0.51 -10.97
N ASP A 108 13.75 0.02 -12.14
CA ASP A 108 14.33 -1.31 -12.26
C ASP A 108 15.78 -1.25 -11.75
N PRO A 109 16.13 -1.86 -10.60
CA PRO A 109 17.49 -1.80 -10.05
C PRO A 109 18.53 -2.47 -10.98
N ILE A 110 18.09 -3.16 -12.05
CA ILE A 110 18.96 -3.82 -13.02
C ILE A 110 19.32 -2.90 -14.21
N LYS A 111 18.62 -1.79 -14.43
CA LYS A 111 19.02 -0.79 -15.44
C LYS A 111 20.03 0.19 -14.86
N LYS A 112 21.28 -0.24 -14.70
CA LYS A 112 22.39 0.72 -14.81
C LYS A 112 22.49 1.11 -16.28
N GLU A 113 22.23 2.37 -16.57
CA GLU A 113 22.49 2.95 -17.88
C GLU A 113 23.92 2.64 -18.29
N LYS A 114 24.07 1.95 -19.43
CA LYS A 114 25.30 1.99 -20.20
C LYS A 114 25.35 3.38 -20.84
N THR A 115 25.88 4.36 -20.13
CA THR A 115 26.29 5.62 -20.73
C THR A 115 27.64 5.37 -21.40
N GLY A 116 27.59 5.18 -22.72
CA GLY A 116 28.75 5.28 -23.60
C GLY A 116 29.01 6.73 -24.00
#